data_AF-A0A8H4BFN9-F1
#
_entry.id   AF-A0A8H4BFN9-F1
#
_cell.length_a   1.000
_cell.length_b   1.000
_cell.length_c   1.000
_cell.angle_alpha   90.00
_cell.angle_beta   90.00
_cell.angle_gamma   90.00
#
_symmetry.space_group_name_H-M   'P 1'
#
loop_
_entity.id
_entity.type
_entity.pdbx_description
1 polymer ?
#
loop_
_entity_poly.entity_id
_entity_poly.type
_entity_poly.pdbx_seq_one_letter_code
_entity_poly.pdbx_strand_id
1 'polypeptide(L)'
;AKAGFYFMRRPRTVDSVRCFMCDIDLGHWKPGQSPYARHATESPTCPWVLLNYPDAAASTNKALTVNERDPTTQPRHKVMKSARLATFNHHHYWP
;
A
#
# COMPACT_ATOMS: atom_id res chain seq x y z
N ALA A 1 -3.86 -12.96 2.06
CA ALA A 1 -5.05 -12.11 2.22
C ALA A 1 -4.97 -10.93 1.27
N LYS A 2 -5.77 -10.94 0.20
CA LYS A 2 -5.56 -10.01 -0.91
C LYS A 2 -5.82 -8.55 -0.52
N ALA A 3 -6.86 -8.25 0.26
CA ALA A 3 -7.22 -6.88 0.70
C ALA A 3 -6.26 -6.22 1.72
N GLY A 4 -5.09 -6.81 1.99
CA GLY A 4 -4.11 -6.25 2.93
C GLY A 4 -4.47 -6.44 4.41
N PHE A 5 -5.40 -7.34 4.71
CA PHE A 5 -5.85 -7.61 6.08
C PHE A 5 -5.19 -8.85 6.69
N TYR A 6 -4.88 -8.78 7.98
CA TYR A 6 -4.64 -9.95 8.82
C TYR A 6 -5.68 -10.03 9.94
N PHE A 7 -5.98 -11.24 10.40
CA PHE A 7 -6.92 -11.45 11.50
C PHE A 7 -6.36 -10.91 12.81
N MET A 8 -7.18 -10.16 13.54
CA MET A 8 -6.82 -9.62 14.84
C MET A 8 -7.96 -9.86 15.83
N ARG A 9 -7.76 -10.79 16.75
CA ARG A 9 -8.77 -11.11 17.76
C ARG A 9 -8.96 -9.92 18.71
N ARG A 10 -10.20 -9.46 18.85
CA ARG A 10 -10.58 -8.40 19.79
C ARG A 10 -11.54 -8.97 20.83
N PRO A 11 -11.58 -8.41 22.05
CA PRO A 11 -12.44 -8.95 23.12
C PRO A 11 -13.94 -8.94 22.79
N ARG A 12 -14.40 -8.00 21.95
CA ARG A 12 -15.83 -7.78 21.65
C ARG A 12 -16.22 -8.16 20.21
N THR A 13 -15.27 -8.55 19.38
CA THR A 13 -15.49 -8.85 17.96
C THR A 13 -14.69 -10.06 17.52
N VAL A 14 -15.40 -11.05 16.98
CA VAL A 14 -14.83 -12.36 16.60
C VAL A 14 -14.23 -12.37 15.21
N ASP A 15 -14.50 -11.35 14.41
CA ASP A 15 -14.18 -11.24 12.98
C ASP A 15 -13.35 -10.00 12.66
N SER A 16 -12.68 -9.45 13.67
CA SER A 16 -11.83 -8.28 13.49
C SER A 16 -10.60 -8.59 12.66
N VAL A 17 -10.29 -7.68 11.75
CA VAL A 17 -9.11 -7.70 10.91
C VAL A 17 -8.44 -6.33 10.93
N ARG A 18 -7.12 -6.31 10.72
CA ARG A 18 -6.32 -5.08 10.66
C ARG A 18 -5.52 -5.01 9.36
N CYS A 19 -5.43 -3.83 8.77
CA CYS A 19 -4.56 -3.63 7.62
C CYS A 19 -3.09 -3.56 8.06
N PHE A 20 -2.19 -4.25 7.36
CA PHE A 20 -0.74 -4.21 7.67
C PHE A 20 -0.04 -2.90 7.25
N MET A 21 -0.69 -2.07 6.42
CA MET A 21 -0.11 -0.83 5.88
C MET A 21 -0.65 0.43 6.55
N CYS A 22 -1.97 0.50 6.77
CA CYS A 22 -2.61 1.70 7.34
C CYS A 22 -3.20 1.48 8.74
N ASP A 23 -3.04 0.27 9.31
CA ASP A 23 -3.52 -0.10 10.64
C ASP A 23 -5.03 0.06 10.88
N ILE A 24 -5.84 0.27 9.83
CA ILE A 24 -7.30 0.32 9.99
C ILE A 24 -7.83 -1.01 10.52
N ASP A 25 -8.66 -0.92 11.57
CA ASP A 25 -9.36 -2.04 12.18
C ASP A 25 -10.79 -2.12 11.66
N LEU A 26 -11.16 -3.24 11.05
CA LEU A 26 -12.52 -3.52 10.60
C LEU A 26 -13.06 -4.79 11.26
N GLY A 27 -14.34 -4.78 11.63
CA GLY A 27 -15.04 -5.94 12.20
C GLY A 27 -16.54 -5.88 11.89
N HIS A 28 -17.33 -6.77 12.49
CA HIS A 28 -18.78 -6.85 12.27
C HIS A 28 -19.15 -7.00 10.78
N TRP A 29 -18.46 -7.91 10.09
CA TRP A 29 -18.64 -8.21 8.69
C TRP A 29 -20.00 -8.85 8.45
N LYS A 30 -20.65 -8.41 7.37
CA LYS A 30 -21.88 -9.04 6.87
C LYS A 30 -21.56 -10.01 5.74
N PRO A 31 -22.33 -11.11 5.59
CA PRO A 31 -22.21 -11.98 4.42
C PRO A 31 -22.29 -11.18 3.11
N GLY A 32 -21.37 -11.45 2.19
CA GLY A 32 -21.32 -10.79 0.88
C GLY A 32 -20.62 -9.42 0.85
N GLN A 33 -20.19 -8.85 1.99
CA GLN A 33 -19.38 -7.63 1.97
C GLN A 33 -18.00 -7.87 1.36
N SER A 34 -17.63 -7.06 0.37
CA SER A 34 -16.29 -7.08 -0.22
C SER A 34 -15.28 -6.45 0.75
N PRO A 35 -14.22 -7.17 1.17
CA PRO A 35 -13.17 -6.61 1.99
C PRO A 35 -12.45 -5.45 1.31
N TYR A 36 -12.27 -5.51 -0.01
CA TYR A 36 -11.63 -4.45 -0.78
C TYR A 36 -12.45 -3.17 -0.79
N ALA A 37 -13.75 -3.28 -1.11
CA ALA A 37 -14.63 -2.12 -1.18
C ALA A 37 -14.71 -1.43 0.18
N ARG A 38 -14.90 -2.21 1.26
CA ARG A 38 -14.92 -1.66 2.62
C ARG A 38 -13.59 -1.03 3.00
N HIS A 39 -12.45 -1.66 2.69
CA HIS A 39 -11.13 -1.06 2.93
C HIS A 39 -10.97 0.27 2.21
N ALA A 40 -11.36 0.35 0.94
CA ALA A 40 -11.26 1.56 0.15
C ALA A 40 -12.21 2.68 0.64
N THR A 41 -13.41 2.32 1.10
CA THR A 41 -14.36 3.28 1.69
C THR A 41 -13.87 3.82 3.04
N GLU A 42 -13.35 2.95 3.91
CA GLU A 42 -12.99 3.32 5.29
C GLU A 42 -11.57 3.90 5.40
N SER A 43 -10.67 3.58 4.46
CA SER A 43 -9.30 4.09 4.40
C SER A 43 -8.88 4.41 2.95
N PRO A 44 -9.50 5.42 2.30
CA PRO A 44 -9.26 5.73 0.89
C PRO A 44 -7.82 6.19 0.60
N THR A 45 -7.10 6.67 1.62
CA THR A 45 -5.70 7.10 1.52
C THR A 45 -4.70 6.01 1.91
N CYS A 46 -5.16 4.79 2.21
CA CYS A 46 -4.27 3.67 2.51
C CYS A 46 -3.35 3.38 1.32
N PRO A 47 -2.01 3.35 1.50
CA PRO A 47 -1.08 3.06 0.40
C PRO A 47 -1.37 1.71 -0.27
N TRP A 48 -1.80 0.71 0.49
CA TRP A 48 -2.20 -0.58 -0.05
C TRP A 48 -3.41 -0.47 -0.97
N VAL A 49 -4.42 0.31 -0.58
CA VAL A 49 -5.63 0.56 -1.38
C VAL A 49 -5.28 1.31 -2.65
N LEU A 50 -4.50 2.39 -2.54
CA LEU A 50 -4.10 3.23 -3.67
C LEU A 50 -3.31 2.45 -4.73
N LEU A 51 -2.44 1.54 -4.30
CA LEU A 51 -1.60 0.77 -5.21
C LEU A 51 -2.31 -0.46 -5.81
N ASN A 52 -3.23 -1.08 -5.07
CA ASN A 52 -3.83 -2.36 -5.49
C ASN A 52 -5.30 -2.26 -5.93
N TYR A 53 -6.04 -1.21 -5.55
CA TYR A 53 -7.47 -1.00 -5.88
C TYR A 53 -7.77 0.44 -6.32
N PRO A 54 -7.11 0.96 -7.38
CA PRO A 54 -7.23 2.35 -7.79
C PRO A 54 -8.68 2.76 -8.14
N ASP A 55 -9.46 1.86 -8.74
CA ASP A 55 -10.86 2.11 -9.10
C ASP A 55 -11.78 2.23 -7.88
N ALA A 56 -11.45 1.52 -6.78
CA ALA A 56 -12.21 1.61 -5.53
C ALA A 56 -11.81 2.83 -4.70
N ALA A 57 -10.60 3.37 -4.91
CA ALA A 57 -10.08 4.57 -4.29
C ALA A 57 -10.45 5.87 -5.04
N ALA A 58 -11.40 5.80 -5.96
CA ALA A 58 -11.73 6.86 -6.90
C ALA A 58 -12.12 8.17 -6.21
N SER A 59 -11.13 9.05 -6.01
CA SER A 59 -11.33 10.51 -6.06
C SER A 59 -10.06 11.36 -6.24
N THR A 60 -8.83 10.89 -5.98
CA THR A 60 -7.69 11.84 -5.98
C THR A 60 -6.40 11.42 -6.66
N ASN A 61 -6.23 10.18 -7.09
CA ASN A 61 -4.94 9.76 -7.63
C ASN A 61 -5.07 9.30 -9.07
N LYS A 62 -4.85 10.23 -10.01
CA LYS A 62 -4.32 9.91 -11.34
C LYS A 62 -3.24 8.87 -11.08
N ALA A 63 -3.42 7.64 -11.59
CA ALA A 63 -2.46 6.56 -11.38
C ALA A 63 -1.06 7.15 -11.52
N LEU A 64 -0.22 6.97 -10.49
CA LEU A 64 1.18 7.38 -10.54
C LEU A 64 1.85 6.47 -11.59
N THR A 65 1.58 6.74 -12.86
CA THR A 65 2.28 6.17 -13.99
C THR A 65 3.65 6.79 -13.95
N VAL A 66 4.54 6.20 -13.16
CA VAL A 66 5.96 6.50 -13.23
C VAL A 66 6.39 6.05 -14.61
N ASN A 67 6.49 7.01 -15.53
CA ASN A 67 7.11 6.76 -16.81
C ASN A 67 8.60 6.55 -16.54
N GLU A 68 9.03 5.30 -16.45
CA GLU A 68 10.44 4.95 -16.22
C GLU A 68 11.37 5.50 -17.31
N ARG A 69 10.82 5.77 -18.49
CA ARG A 69 11.54 6.36 -19.63
C ARG A 69 11.53 7.89 -19.62
N ASP A 70 10.77 8.53 -18.74
CA ASP A 70 10.80 9.98 -18.58
C ASP A 70 12.06 10.37 -17.78
N PRO A 71 13.01 11.11 -18.37
CA PRO A 71 14.21 11.53 -17.67
C PRO A 71 13.92 12.43 -16.46
N THR A 72 12.71 13.00 -16.36
CA THR A 72 12.27 13.88 -15.27
C THR A 72 11.84 13.15 -14.00
N THR A 73 11.50 11.87 -14.11
CA THR A 73 11.11 11.04 -12.96
C THR A 73 12.32 10.37 -12.29
N GLN A 74 13.49 10.37 -12.95
CA GLN A 74 14.72 9.79 -12.43
C GLN A 74 15.47 10.75 -11.49
N PRO A 75 16.21 10.24 -10.48
CA PRO A 75 17.06 11.07 -9.64
C PRO A 75 18.22 11.65 -10.47
N ARG A 76 18.07 12.90 -10.92
CA ARG A 76 19.06 13.59 -11.77
C ARG A 76 20.31 14.04 -11.03
N HIS A 77 20.25 14.17 -9.71
CA HIS A 77 21.36 14.67 -8.93
C HIS A 77 22.42 13.58 -8.73
N LYS A 78 23.65 13.82 -9.21
CA LYS A 78 24.76 12.85 -9.18
C LYS A 78 25.00 12.29 -7.78
N VAL A 79 24.99 13.15 -6.76
CA VAL A 79 25.22 12.74 -5.36
C VAL A 79 24.14 11.77 -4.87
N MET A 80 22.87 12.02 -5.21
CA MET A 80 21.76 11.15 -4.80
C MET A 80 21.83 9.79 -5.51
N LYS A 81 22.21 9.79 -6.79
CA LYS A 81 22.43 8.55 -7.55
C LYS A 81 23.59 7.74 -6.95
N SER A 82 24.72 8.39 -6.63
CA SER A 82 25.88 7.74 -6.01
C SER A 82 25.56 7.20 -4.61
N ALA A 83 24.89 7.98 -3.76
CA ALA A 83 24.49 7.54 -2.42
C ALA A 83 23.55 6.32 -2.49
N ARG A 84 22.55 6.35 -3.38
CA ARG A 84 21.64 5.24 -3.61
C ARG A 84 22.35 3.99 -4.14
N LEU A 85 23.33 4.14 -5.03
CA LEU A 85 24.11 3.00 -5.52
C LEU A 85 24.98 2.39 -4.41
N ALA A 86 25.54 3.21 -3.53
CA ALA A 86 26.38 2.74 -2.43
C ALA A 86 25.62 1.83 -1.44
N THR A 87 24.31 2.02 -1.24
CA THR A 87 23.52 1.16 -0.35
C THR A 87 23.40 -0.29 -0.83
N PHE A 88 23.62 -0.56 -2.12
CA PHE A 88 23.62 -1.93 -2.65
C PHE A 88 24.98 -2.63 -2.48
N ASN A 89 26.07 -1.87 -2.35
CA ASN A 89 27.43 -2.41 -2.18
C ASN A 89 27.84 -2.55 -0.71
N HIS A 90 27.09 -1.96 0.22
CA HIS A 90 27.35 -2.13 1.64
C HIS A 90 26.93 -3.56 2.04
N HIS A 91 27.93 -4.42 2.26
CA HIS A 91 27.80 -5.81 2.75
C HIS A 91 27.37 -6.91 1.75
N HIS A 92 27.39 -6.68 0.43
CA HIS A 92 27.11 -7.73 -0.58
C HIS A 92 25.74 -8.43 -0.43
N TYR A 93 24.75 -7.77 0.19
CA TYR A 93 23.40 -8.35 0.37
C TYR A 93 22.55 -8.30 -0.92
N TRP A 94 22.95 -7.50 -1.91
CA TRP A 94 22.25 -7.37 -3.17
C TRP A 94 22.99 -8.15 -4.27
N PRO A 95 22.30 -8.98 -5.09
CA PRO A 95 22.91 -9.78 -6.15
C PRO A 95 23.64 -8.96 -7.22
#